data_AF-A0A6V7HUY2-F1
#
_entry.id   AF-A0A6V7HUY2-F1
#
_cell.length_a   1.000
_cell.length_b   1.000
_cell.length_c   1.000
_cell.angle_alpha   90.00
_cell.angle_beta   90.00
_cell.angle_gamma   90.00
#
_symmetry.space_group_name_H-M   'P 1'
#
loop_
_entity.id
_entity.type
_entity.pdbx_description
1 polymer ?
#
loop_
_entity_poly.entity_id
_entity_poly.type
_entity_poly.pdbx_seq_one_letter_code
_entity_poly.pdbx_strand_id
1 'polypeptide(L)'
;KRSLAPSQSGKRPLLSNIENINVAAVARYKKIEPPKSDDVSTNPREKRIRLAAKQPKPLLAIPEKKAVKLSDKDLSATQEIISEHEQKIRDLLKKPFKIPIPGYELSGRSLGARLSGPRRPLWDPYAPNALVVYEPPELSEHERLKADESKLLVHVVVDPLLCNILRPHQREGVKFMYECVT
;
A
#
# COMPACT_ATOMS: atom_id res chain seq x y z
N LYS A 1 -21.35 -27.33 -53.12
CA LYS A 1 -21.47 -28.69 -52.53
C LYS A 1 -21.31 -28.53 -51.01
N ARG A 2 -22.37 -28.73 -50.22
CA ARG A 2 -22.34 -28.60 -48.74
C ARG A 2 -21.63 -29.81 -48.12
N SER A 3 -20.84 -29.59 -47.06
CA SER A 3 -20.05 -30.62 -46.38
C SER A 3 -20.91 -31.52 -45.48
N LEU A 4 -20.60 -32.82 -45.50
CA LEU A 4 -21.18 -33.89 -44.68
C LEU A 4 -20.30 -34.14 -43.45
N ALA A 5 -20.37 -33.27 -42.43
CA ALA A 5 -19.67 -33.51 -41.16
C ALA A 5 -20.66 -34.04 -40.09
N PRO A 6 -20.38 -35.17 -39.42
CA PRO A 6 -21.27 -35.71 -38.39
C PRO A 6 -21.22 -34.85 -37.11
N SER A 7 -22.37 -34.33 -36.69
CA SER A 7 -22.53 -33.65 -35.40
C SER A 7 -22.52 -34.67 -34.26
N GLN A 8 -21.41 -34.77 -33.53
CA GLN A 8 -21.33 -35.48 -32.26
C GLN A 8 -21.78 -34.53 -31.15
N SER A 9 -23.06 -34.60 -30.78
CA SER A 9 -23.59 -33.87 -29.61
C SER A 9 -23.10 -34.53 -28.31
N GLY A 10 -21.95 -34.09 -27.81
CA GLY A 10 -21.51 -34.41 -26.45
C GLY A 10 -22.43 -33.75 -25.42
N LYS A 11 -23.08 -34.55 -24.58
CA LYS A 11 -23.90 -34.07 -23.46
C LYS A 11 -23.01 -33.29 -22.49
N ARG A 12 -23.28 -31.99 -22.30
CA ARG A 12 -22.64 -31.17 -21.27
C ARG A 12 -23.16 -31.60 -19.89
N PRO A 13 -22.32 -31.77 -18.86
CA PRO A 13 -22.80 -31.97 -17.50
C PRO A 13 -23.52 -30.70 -17.00
N LEU A 14 -24.63 -30.88 -16.30
CA LEU A 14 -25.44 -29.81 -15.70
C LEU A 14 -24.70 -29.18 -14.51
N LEU A 15 -24.80 -27.85 -14.42
CA LEU A 15 -24.31 -27.02 -13.33
C LEU A 15 -25.11 -27.26 -12.04
N SER A 16 -24.87 -28.36 -11.34
CA SER A 16 -25.51 -28.59 -10.02
C SER A 16 -24.54 -28.71 -8.85
N ASN A 17 -23.23 -28.57 -9.03
CA ASN A 17 -22.25 -28.80 -7.94
C ASN A 17 -21.28 -27.63 -7.72
N ILE A 18 -21.80 -26.41 -7.53
CA ILE A 18 -21.01 -25.33 -6.91
C ILE A 18 -21.88 -24.66 -5.85
N GLU A 19 -22.02 -25.33 -4.71
CA GLU A 19 -22.36 -24.66 -3.47
C GLU A 19 -21.09 -23.95 -2.97
N ASN A 20 -21.21 -22.65 -2.67
CA ASN A 20 -20.23 -21.74 -2.05
C ASN A 20 -19.37 -20.86 -2.97
N ILE A 21 -20.02 -19.98 -3.74
CA ILE A 21 -19.42 -18.69 -4.12
C ILE A 21 -20.26 -17.55 -3.56
N ASN A 22 -19.65 -16.74 -2.70
CA ASN A 22 -20.30 -15.66 -1.97
C ASN A 22 -20.56 -14.46 -2.90
N VAL A 23 -21.77 -14.39 -3.46
CA VAL A 23 -22.20 -13.45 -4.52
C VAL A 23 -22.10 -11.96 -4.11
N ALA A 24 -21.99 -11.65 -2.81
CA ALA A 24 -21.93 -10.28 -2.29
C ALA A 24 -20.65 -9.50 -2.67
N ALA A 25 -19.57 -10.18 -3.08
CA ALA A 25 -18.30 -9.53 -3.43
C ALA A 25 -18.28 -8.92 -4.85
N VAL A 26 -19.16 -9.37 -5.75
CA VAL A 26 -19.14 -8.99 -7.18
C VAL A 26 -19.86 -7.65 -7.45
N ALA A 27 -20.67 -7.15 -6.52
CA ALA A 27 -21.53 -5.99 -6.73
C ALA A 27 -20.92 -4.61 -6.35
N ARG A 28 -19.61 -4.49 -6.09
CA ARG A 28 -18.99 -3.22 -5.63
C ARG A 28 -17.99 -2.60 -6.61
N TYR A 29 -18.36 -2.47 -7.89
CA TYR A 29 -17.71 -1.51 -8.78
C TYR A 29 -18.43 -0.16 -8.72
N LYS A 30 -17.84 0.79 -7.99
CA LYS A 30 -18.31 2.18 -7.94
C LYS A 30 -17.60 2.96 -9.05
N LYS A 31 -18.38 3.47 -10.01
CA LYS A 31 -17.95 4.36 -11.09
C LYS A 31 -17.36 5.65 -10.50
N ILE A 32 -16.12 6.00 -10.86
CA ILE A 32 -15.46 7.25 -10.47
C ILE A 32 -15.19 8.02 -11.77
N GLU A 33 -15.71 9.24 -11.87
CA GLU A 33 -15.45 10.18 -12.97
C GLU A 33 -14.23 11.08 -12.65
N PRO A 34 -13.50 11.57 -13.67
CA PRO A 34 -12.27 12.34 -13.46
C PRO A 34 -12.54 13.82 -13.14
N PRO A 35 -11.77 14.47 -12.26
CA PRO A 35 -11.91 15.90 -12.02
C PRO A 35 -11.16 16.72 -13.08
N LYS A 36 -11.82 17.76 -13.60
CA LYS A 36 -11.22 18.84 -14.38
C LYS A 36 -10.56 19.87 -13.43
N SER A 37 -9.42 20.38 -13.87
CA SER A 37 -8.60 21.44 -13.30
C SER A 37 -9.32 22.79 -13.27
N ASP A 38 -9.10 23.59 -12.21
CA ASP A 38 -8.97 25.05 -12.27
C ASP A 38 -8.20 25.56 -11.03
N ASP A 39 -7.28 26.49 -11.27
CA ASP A 39 -6.33 27.11 -10.34
C ASP A 39 -7.00 27.81 -9.13
N VAL A 40 -6.51 27.56 -7.91
CA VAL A 40 -6.79 28.44 -6.76
C VAL A 40 -5.57 28.57 -5.82
N SER A 41 -5.19 29.84 -5.68
CA SER A 41 -4.21 30.46 -4.79
C SER A 41 -4.22 29.97 -3.32
N THR A 42 -3.02 29.91 -2.76
CA THR A 42 -2.69 29.70 -1.34
C THR A 42 -3.32 30.79 -0.45
N ASN A 43 -3.99 30.39 0.65
CA ASN A 43 -3.91 31.05 1.97
C ASN A 43 -4.55 30.18 3.08
N PRO A 44 -4.01 30.17 4.32
CA PRO A 44 -4.44 29.28 5.38
C PRO A 44 -5.76 29.74 6.05
N ARG A 45 -6.71 28.81 6.19
CA ARG A 45 -7.96 29.00 6.92
C ARG A 45 -7.70 29.05 8.43
N GLU A 46 -7.78 30.24 9.01
CA GLU A 46 -7.90 30.43 10.46
C GLU A 46 -9.20 29.82 10.99
N LYS A 47 -9.08 28.79 11.83
CA LYS A 47 -10.22 28.25 12.58
C LYS A 47 -10.51 29.18 13.76
N ARG A 48 -11.44 30.12 13.56
CA ARG A 48 -12.05 30.94 14.62
C ARG A 48 -12.82 30.03 15.59
N ILE A 49 -12.17 29.64 16.69
CA ILE A 49 -12.83 29.00 17.84
C ILE A 49 -13.54 30.12 18.61
N ARG A 50 -14.88 30.14 18.57
CA ARG A 50 -15.69 31.00 19.45
C ARG A 50 -15.62 30.44 20.86
N LEU A 51 -14.87 31.09 21.76
CA LEU A 51 -14.90 30.82 23.19
C LEU A 51 -16.19 31.42 23.77
N ALA A 52 -17.23 30.60 23.91
CA ALA A 52 -18.38 30.95 24.74
C ALA A 52 -17.95 30.90 26.21
N ALA A 53 -18.15 32.01 26.94
CA ALA A 53 -17.84 32.12 28.36
C ALA A 53 -18.66 31.10 29.17
N LYS A 54 -18.04 29.97 29.53
CA LYS A 54 -18.54 29.04 30.54
C LYS A 54 -18.01 29.48 31.91
N GLN A 55 -18.91 29.65 32.87
CA GLN A 55 -18.59 29.92 34.27
C GLN A 55 -17.57 28.90 34.81
N PRO A 56 -16.56 29.33 35.59
CA PRO A 56 -15.54 28.41 36.10
C PRO A 56 -16.17 27.43 37.09
N LYS A 57 -16.00 26.13 36.83
CA LYS A 57 -16.29 25.08 37.81
C LYS A 57 -15.38 25.30 39.04
N PRO A 58 -15.85 25.08 40.28
CA PRO A 58 -14.99 25.23 41.45
C PRO A 58 -13.80 24.28 41.35
N LEU A 59 -12.59 24.83 41.43
CA LEU A 59 -11.36 24.05 41.51
C LEU A 59 -11.43 23.15 42.75
N LEU A 60 -11.21 21.86 42.56
CA LEU A 60 -10.99 20.94 43.67
C LEU A 60 -9.76 21.42 44.45
N ALA A 61 -9.97 21.90 45.68
CA ALA A 61 -8.88 22.30 46.56
C ALA A 61 -8.09 21.04 46.95
N ILE A 62 -6.91 20.86 46.35
CA ILE A 62 -5.98 19.81 46.74
C ILE A 62 -5.34 20.25 48.06
N PRO A 63 -5.51 19.51 49.17
CA PRO A 63 -4.85 19.87 50.42
C PRO A 63 -3.33 19.79 50.22
N GLU A 64 -2.63 20.88 50.49
CA GLU A 64 -1.17 20.95 50.43
C GLU A 64 -0.58 19.98 51.45
N LYS A 65 -0.09 18.85 50.95
CA LYS A 65 0.66 17.89 51.77
C LYS A 65 2.01 18.53 52.05
N LYS A 66 2.27 18.89 53.32
CA LYS A 66 3.58 19.41 53.75
C LYS A 66 4.67 18.41 53.34
N ALA A 67 5.73 18.91 52.69
CA ALA A 67 6.84 18.09 52.25
C ALA A 67 7.43 17.32 53.45
N VAL A 68 7.44 15.99 53.34
CA VAL A 68 8.02 15.12 54.37
C VAL A 68 9.53 15.35 54.35
N LYS A 69 10.11 15.66 55.52
CA LYS A 69 11.58 15.76 55.67
C LYS A 69 12.15 14.34 55.59
N LEU A 70 12.75 14.01 54.45
CA LEU A 70 13.45 12.75 54.24
C LEU A 70 14.74 12.75 55.07
N SER A 71 15.02 11.64 55.74
CA SER A 71 16.27 11.44 56.47
C SER A 71 17.40 11.03 55.52
N ASP A 72 18.66 11.19 55.91
CA ASP A 72 19.81 10.83 55.08
C ASP A 72 19.81 9.33 54.67
N LYS A 73 19.19 8.47 55.49
CA LYS A 73 18.98 7.05 55.19
C LYS A 73 17.97 6.83 54.05
N ASP A 74 16.96 7.69 53.95
CA ASP A 74 15.98 7.64 52.86
C ASP A 74 16.61 8.13 51.54
N LEU A 75 17.56 9.07 51.63
CA LEU A 75 18.33 9.56 50.48
C LEU A 75 19.31 8.51 49.95
N SER A 76 20.00 7.76 50.82
CA SER A 76 20.90 6.69 50.36
C SER A 76 20.13 5.51 49.77
N ALA A 77 19.03 5.09 50.41
CA ALA A 77 18.19 4.01 49.90
C ALA A 77 17.59 4.35 48.52
N THR A 78 17.16 5.59 48.31
CA THR A 78 16.69 6.04 46.99
C THR A 78 17.81 6.07 45.96
N GLN A 79 19.03 6.50 46.32
CA GLN A 79 20.19 6.44 45.42
C GLN A 79 20.57 5.02 45.02
N GLU A 80 20.52 4.06 45.95
CA GLU A 80 20.77 2.65 45.67
C GLU A 80 19.66 2.07 44.76
N ILE A 81 18.39 2.40 45.01
CA ILE A 81 17.26 1.99 44.16
C ILE A 81 17.37 2.61 42.76
N ILE A 82 17.78 3.87 42.64
CA ILE A 82 18.02 4.54 41.35
C ILE A 82 19.18 3.85 40.62
N SER A 83 20.25 3.51 41.34
CA SER A 83 21.40 2.77 40.78
C SER A 83 20.99 1.40 40.24
N GLU A 84 20.22 0.62 40.99
CA GLU A 84 19.69 -0.66 40.52
C GLU A 84 18.71 -0.50 39.35
N HIS A 85 17.84 0.50 39.41
CA HIS A 85 16.89 0.80 38.35
C HIS A 85 17.58 1.16 37.05
N GLU A 86 18.62 2.00 37.11
CA GLU A 86 19.45 2.35 35.96
C GLU A 86 20.19 1.14 35.39
N GLN A 87 20.71 0.25 36.25
CA GLN A 87 21.33 -1.00 35.80
C GLN A 87 20.32 -1.88 35.06
N LYS A 88 19.10 -2.03 35.61
CA LYS A 88 18.00 -2.77 34.96
C LYS A 88 17.62 -2.15 33.61
N ILE A 89 17.55 -0.82 33.51
CA ILE A 89 17.28 -0.13 32.23
C ILE A 89 18.41 -0.39 31.23
N ARG A 90 19.68 -0.24 31.64
CA ARG A 90 20.83 -0.52 30.79
C ARG A 90 20.80 -1.95 30.25
N ASP A 91 20.48 -2.92 31.10
CA ASP A 91 20.38 -4.32 30.69
C ASP A 91 19.18 -4.62 29.79
N LEU A 92 18.08 -3.88 29.93
CA LEU A 92 16.94 -3.97 29.03
C LEU A 92 17.29 -3.42 27.64
N LEU A 93 17.97 -2.27 27.58
CA LEU A 93 18.35 -1.60 26.34
C LEU A 93 19.48 -2.31 25.58
N LYS A 94 20.30 -3.11 26.27
CA LYS A 94 21.30 -4.00 25.64
C LYS A 94 20.65 -5.14 24.84
N LYS A 95 19.41 -5.53 25.17
CA LYS A 95 18.71 -6.60 24.45
C LYS A 95 18.08 -6.03 23.18
N PRO A 96 18.27 -6.68 22.00
CA PRO A 96 17.57 -6.25 20.80
C PRO A 96 16.06 -6.38 20.99
N PHE A 97 15.31 -5.48 20.36
CA PHE A 97 13.85 -5.50 20.41
C PHE A 97 13.30 -6.84 19.88
N LYS A 98 12.48 -7.52 20.68
CA LYS A 98 11.81 -8.78 20.31
C LYS A 98 10.37 -8.51 19.91
N ILE A 99 10.01 -8.92 18.70
CA ILE A 99 8.67 -8.73 18.16
C ILE A 99 7.71 -9.69 18.88
N PRO A 100 6.60 -9.21 19.47
CA PRO A 100 5.68 -10.04 20.26
C PRO A 100 4.81 -10.99 19.44
N ILE A 101 4.93 -10.96 18.10
CA ILE A 101 4.16 -11.80 17.19
C ILE A 101 4.99 -13.06 16.88
N PRO A 102 4.56 -14.27 17.29
CA PRO A 102 5.30 -15.50 17.03
C PRO A 102 5.40 -15.78 15.52
N GLY A 103 6.59 -16.09 15.04
CA GLY A 103 6.86 -16.36 13.62
C GLY A 103 6.96 -15.14 12.71
N TYR A 104 6.90 -13.92 13.26
CA TYR A 104 7.09 -12.71 12.47
C TYR A 104 8.58 -12.43 12.24
N GLU A 105 9.02 -12.58 11.00
CA GLU A 105 10.38 -12.26 10.56
C GLU A 105 10.40 -10.88 9.91
N LEU A 106 11.34 -10.01 10.30
CA LEU A 106 11.48 -8.70 9.68
C LEU A 106 11.96 -8.89 8.24
N SER A 107 11.26 -8.30 7.26
CA SER A 107 11.65 -8.31 5.84
C SER A 107 13.02 -7.66 5.55
N GLY A 108 13.77 -7.20 6.56
CA GLY A 108 15.01 -6.44 6.40
C GLY A 108 14.83 -5.02 5.82
N ARG A 109 13.59 -4.66 5.46
CA ARG A 109 13.24 -3.35 4.90
C ARG A 109 12.77 -2.44 6.03
N SER A 110 13.45 -1.32 6.24
CA SER A 110 12.96 -0.28 7.15
C SER A 110 11.64 0.28 6.62
N LEU A 111 10.60 0.29 7.47
CA LEU A 111 9.33 0.96 7.16
C LEU A 111 9.61 2.41 6.76
N GLY A 112 9.01 2.86 5.65
CA GLY A 112 9.18 4.23 5.15
C GLY A 112 10.37 4.47 4.22
N ALA A 113 11.41 3.62 4.21
CA ALA A 113 12.54 3.74 3.27
C ALA A 113 12.34 2.89 2.01
N ARG A 114 11.21 3.05 1.34
CA ARG A 114 11.06 2.49 0.00
C ARG A 114 11.87 3.35 -0.95
N LEU A 115 13.12 2.98 -1.22
CA LEU A 115 13.78 3.47 -2.44
C LEU A 115 12.85 3.09 -3.58
N SER A 116 12.30 4.09 -4.28
CA SER A 116 11.60 3.83 -5.53
C SER A 116 12.63 3.19 -6.44
N GLY A 117 12.51 1.88 -6.65
CA GLY A 117 13.38 1.16 -7.57
C GLY A 117 13.27 1.73 -8.98
N PRO A 118 14.14 1.26 -9.90
CA PRO A 118 14.05 1.65 -11.30
C PRO A 118 12.65 1.37 -11.84
N ARG A 119 12.20 2.21 -12.79
CA ARG A 119 10.89 2.01 -13.41
C ARG A 119 10.90 0.66 -14.11
N ARG A 120 9.87 -0.13 -13.84
CA ARG A 120 9.68 -1.46 -14.41
C ARG A 120 8.23 -1.63 -14.84
N PRO A 121 7.95 -2.48 -15.84
CA PRO A 121 6.58 -2.79 -16.21
C PRO A 121 5.85 -3.44 -15.03
N LEU A 122 4.53 -3.21 -14.94
CA LEU A 122 3.70 -3.80 -13.89
C LEU A 122 3.59 -5.32 -14.03
N TRP A 123 3.47 -5.78 -15.27
CA TRP A 123 3.37 -7.19 -15.64
C TRP A 123 4.50 -7.59 -16.60
N ASP A 124 4.84 -8.87 -16.61
CA ASP A 124 5.91 -9.40 -17.43
C ASP A 124 5.53 -9.36 -18.93
N PRO A 125 6.29 -8.65 -19.79
CA PRO A 125 6.01 -8.61 -21.23
C PRO A 125 6.31 -9.94 -21.94
N TYR A 126 7.15 -10.81 -21.38
CA TYR A 126 7.55 -12.08 -22.01
C TYR A 126 6.70 -13.28 -21.56
N ALA A 127 5.69 -13.04 -20.70
CA ALA A 127 4.80 -14.07 -20.21
C ALA A 127 3.93 -14.65 -21.35
N PRO A 128 3.52 -15.93 -21.25
CA PRO A 128 2.62 -16.52 -22.23
C PRO A 128 1.29 -15.77 -22.25
N ASN A 129 0.80 -15.47 -23.46
CA ASN A 129 -0.41 -14.68 -23.68
C ASN A 129 -0.36 -13.24 -23.11
N ALA A 130 0.82 -12.69 -22.80
CA ALA A 130 0.93 -11.26 -22.52
C ALA A 130 0.44 -10.44 -23.72
N LEU A 131 -0.43 -9.45 -23.47
CA LEU A 131 -0.79 -8.45 -24.46
C LEU A 131 0.01 -7.19 -24.17
N VAL A 132 1.13 -7.06 -24.87
CA VAL A 132 1.97 -5.86 -24.85
C VAL A 132 1.33 -4.84 -25.78
N VAL A 133 1.03 -3.67 -25.22
CA VAL A 133 0.35 -2.60 -25.94
C VAL A 133 1.32 -1.45 -26.25
N TYR A 134 2.34 -1.27 -25.43
CA TYR A 134 3.46 -0.37 -25.72
C TYR A 134 4.78 -1.07 -25.48
N GLU A 135 5.66 -0.96 -26.46
CA GLU A 135 7.04 -1.42 -26.41
C GLU A 135 7.97 -0.19 -26.46
N PRO A 136 8.85 -0.02 -25.46
CA PRO A 136 9.84 1.05 -25.49
C PRO A 136 10.74 0.94 -26.73
N PRO A 137 11.18 2.06 -27.30
CA PRO A 137 12.16 2.04 -28.39
C PRO A 137 13.44 1.33 -27.95
N GLU A 138 14.17 0.75 -28.89
CA GLU A 138 15.52 0.23 -28.62
C GLU A 138 16.50 1.40 -28.50
N LEU A 139 17.12 1.56 -27.33
CA LEU A 139 18.15 2.58 -27.09
C LEU A 139 19.54 1.94 -27.15
N SER A 140 20.52 2.68 -27.66
CA SER A 140 21.93 2.25 -27.61
C SER A 140 22.39 2.10 -26.16
N GLU A 141 23.31 1.16 -25.89
CA GLU A 141 23.87 0.94 -24.55
C GLU A 141 24.42 2.23 -23.94
N HIS A 142 25.05 3.07 -24.75
CA HIS A 142 25.62 4.33 -24.31
C HIS A 142 24.56 5.39 -23.94
N GLU A 143 23.41 5.37 -24.61
CA GLU A 143 22.27 6.25 -24.27
C GLU A 143 21.58 5.76 -23.00
N ARG A 144 21.45 4.44 -22.83
CA ARG A 144 20.89 3.84 -21.62
C ARG A 144 21.68 4.16 -20.36
N LEU A 145 23.02 4.18 -20.45
CA LEU A 145 23.90 4.53 -19.33
C LEU A 145 23.85 6.03 -18.97
N LYS A 146 23.56 6.90 -19.93
CA LYS A 146 23.43 8.34 -19.72
C LYS A 146 22.03 8.76 -19.26
N ALA A 147 21.02 7.97 -19.59
CA ALA A 147 19.65 8.26 -19.26
C ALA A 147 19.35 8.02 -17.77
N ASP A 148 18.48 8.86 -17.22
CA ASP A 148 18.00 8.68 -15.84
C ASP A 148 17.09 7.44 -15.77
N GLU A 149 17.39 6.50 -14.87
CA GLU A 149 16.57 5.29 -14.64
C GLU A 149 15.11 5.59 -14.29
N SER A 150 14.85 6.79 -13.75
CA SER A 150 13.51 7.27 -13.39
C SER A 150 12.71 7.83 -14.56
N LYS A 151 13.32 8.05 -15.72
CA LYS A 151 12.67 8.59 -16.93
C LYS A 151 12.59 7.59 -18.07
N LEU A 152 13.21 6.42 -17.92
CA LEU A 152 13.16 5.35 -18.91
C LEU A 152 11.71 4.89 -19.14
N LEU A 153 11.36 4.76 -20.41
CA LEU A 153 10.11 4.20 -20.87
C LEU A 153 10.10 2.70 -20.58
N VAL A 154 8.95 2.18 -20.16
CA VAL A 154 8.78 0.76 -19.77
C VAL A 154 7.66 0.13 -20.59
N HIS A 155 7.71 -1.18 -20.78
CA HIS A 155 6.63 -1.90 -21.46
C HIS A 155 5.29 -1.67 -20.76
N VAL A 156 4.24 -1.44 -21.54
CA VAL A 156 2.87 -1.42 -21.03
C VAL A 156 2.20 -2.72 -21.43
N VAL A 157 1.81 -3.49 -20.42
CA VAL A 157 1.24 -4.83 -20.56
C VAL A 157 -0.12 -4.83 -19.89
N VAL A 158 -1.12 -5.37 -20.59
CA VAL A 158 -2.48 -5.51 -20.06
C VAL A 158 -2.51 -6.60 -18.99
N ASP A 159 -3.38 -6.44 -17.99
CA ASP A 159 -3.54 -7.38 -16.88
C ASP A 159 -3.72 -8.85 -17.39
N PRO A 160 -2.93 -9.81 -16.89
CA PRO A 160 -3.06 -11.23 -17.23
C PRO A 160 -4.48 -11.78 -17.04
N LEU A 161 -5.23 -11.29 -16.04
CA LEU A 161 -6.62 -11.71 -15.81
C LEU A 161 -7.53 -11.38 -16.99
N LEU A 162 -7.26 -10.26 -17.67
CA LEU A 162 -7.98 -9.85 -18.88
C LEU A 162 -7.41 -10.57 -20.11
N CYS A 163 -6.09 -10.64 -20.24
CA CYS A 163 -5.45 -11.30 -21.40
C CYS A 163 -5.92 -12.74 -21.61
N ASN A 164 -6.20 -13.47 -20.53
CA ASN A 164 -6.64 -14.87 -20.59
C ASN A 164 -8.09 -15.04 -21.10
N ILE A 165 -8.94 -14.02 -20.97
CA ILE A 165 -10.35 -14.09 -21.38
C ILE A 165 -10.62 -13.43 -22.73
N LEU A 166 -9.69 -12.59 -23.22
CA LEU A 166 -9.86 -11.86 -24.47
C LEU A 166 -9.68 -12.76 -25.69
N ARG A 167 -10.61 -12.65 -26.64
CA ARG A 167 -10.53 -13.28 -27.96
C ARG A 167 -9.55 -12.49 -28.86
N PRO A 168 -8.96 -13.10 -29.90
CA PRO A 168 -7.94 -12.43 -30.73
C PRO A 168 -8.33 -11.03 -31.24
N HIS A 169 -9.55 -10.86 -31.78
CA HIS A 169 -10.05 -9.55 -32.24
C HIS A 169 -10.24 -8.53 -31.11
N GLN A 170 -10.51 -8.98 -29.88
CA GLN A 170 -10.63 -8.08 -28.73
C GLN A 170 -9.25 -7.59 -28.28
N ARG A 171 -8.21 -8.44 -28.41
CA ARG A 171 -6.83 -8.07 -28.11
C ARG A 171 -6.34 -7.00 -29.08
N GLU A 172 -6.62 -7.17 -30.36
CA GLU A 172 -6.37 -6.16 -31.39
C GLU A 172 -7.15 -4.86 -31.11
N GLY A 173 -8.43 -4.96 -30.75
CA GLY A 173 -9.25 -3.79 -30.42
C GLY A 173 -8.73 -3.00 -29.21
N VAL A 174 -8.25 -3.68 -28.17
CA VAL A 174 -7.61 -3.03 -27.00
C VAL A 174 -6.30 -2.36 -27.39
N LYS A 175 -5.47 -3.03 -28.20
CA LYS A 175 -4.22 -2.46 -28.72
C LYS A 175 -4.48 -1.19 -29.55
N PHE A 176 -5.43 -1.26 -30.48
CA PHE A 176 -5.86 -0.13 -31.30
C PHE A 176 -6.39 1.03 -30.47
N MET A 177 -7.23 0.74 -29.47
CA MET A 177 -7.77 1.78 -28.59
C MET A 177 -6.68 2.52 -27.83
N TYR A 178 -5.62 1.83 -27.42
CA TYR A 178 -4.47 2.48 -26.79
C TYR A 178 -3.71 3.36 -27.78
N GLU A 179 -3.38 2.84 -28.97
CA GLU A 179 -2.71 3.59 -30.04
C GLU A 179 -3.48 4.86 -30.46
N CYS A 180 -4.81 4.87 -30.32
CA CYS A 180 -5.62 6.05 -30.60
C CYS A 180 -5.63 7.09 -29.46
N VAL A 181 -5.30 6.69 -28.24
CA VAL A 181 -5.33 7.55 -27.04
C VAL A 181 -3.95 8.11 -26.71
N THR A 182 -2.88 7.37 -27.00
CA THR A 182 -1.49 7.73 -26.73
C THR A 182 -0.78 8.27 -27.96
#